data_AF-A0A9D7GYF1-F1
#
_entry.id   AF-A0A9D7GYF1-F1
#
_cell.length_a   1.000
_cell.length_b   1.000
_cell.length_c   1.000
_cell.angle_alpha   90.00
_cell.angle_beta   90.00
_cell.angle_gamma   90.00
#
_symmetry.space_group_name_H-M   'P 1'
#
loop_
_entity.id
_entity.type
_entity.pdbx_description
1 polymer ?
#
loop_
_entity_poly.entity_id
_entity_poly.type
_entity_poly.pdbx_seq_one_letter_code
_entity_poly.pdbx_strand_id
1 'polypeptide(L)'
;MHDNDLRQEFSLDSVRTDGWFERIGEGIGSFQALCEIVGERFFAFSIIVGARITALTVDRRSPDQTLVDFVVGMGDGEGELEPQRLTLADFRRRLVGALLIEEDRDPPVPTRETEVEAVQLFIGVRYLLLSPLFGYSLTRLVFSKEGTEIGVSRDGQDELYDLDAFRTRVRLHVREELDRVSAPARSAIDLSKVAEAEAAALKKEWPKVIGLLGAWPAPLSIFLRTPEGQTLSPDARALISKGLGLLGSACVHLGEYEQAEEVFRIGIQYAQEGVAAADLFRRLGEALLINDRAGEAVGPLRRALAFGGAASEIMPMLGKAFLRRGRHLAAYACLRDALAAGVGEREIAEDMRRIETVLGPALTSWVATQATR
;
A
#
# COMPACT_ATOMS: atom_id res chain seq x y z
N MET A 1 57.66 20.08 19.98
CA MET A 1 56.97 20.44 18.72
C MET A 1 55.63 19.71 18.76
N HIS A 2 54.59 20.29 19.34
CA HIS A 2 53.66 21.23 18.70
C HIS A 2 53.10 20.66 17.39
N ASP A 3 52.00 19.92 17.50
CA ASP A 3 50.88 20.11 16.58
C ASP A 3 49.62 19.90 17.43
N ASN A 4 49.19 20.97 18.11
CA ASN A 4 47.88 21.01 18.73
C ASN A 4 46.92 21.10 17.54
N ASP A 5 46.38 19.97 17.10
CA ASP A 5 45.37 19.93 16.04
C ASP A 5 44.31 20.99 16.37
N LEU A 6 44.28 22.06 15.57
CA LEU A 6 43.42 23.22 15.77
C LEU A 6 41.97 22.81 15.46
N ARG A 7 41.39 22.03 16.36
CA ARG A 7 39.97 21.73 16.39
C ARG A 7 39.25 22.98 16.91
N GLN A 8 38.49 23.63 16.04
CA GLN A 8 37.71 24.81 16.40
C GLN A 8 36.25 24.38 16.60
N GLU A 9 35.67 24.75 17.73
CA GLU A 9 34.29 24.38 18.10
C GLU A 9 33.47 25.66 18.32
N PHE A 10 32.31 25.75 17.67
CA PHE A 10 31.35 26.84 17.82
C PHE A 10 30.06 26.31 18.45
N SER A 11 29.55 26.98 19.49
CA SER A 11 28.20 26.67 20.00
C SER A 11 27.16 27.12 18.97
N LEU A 12 26.11 26.32 18.82
CA LEU A 12 24.97 26.63 17.96
C LEU A 12 23.80 27.26 18.71
N ASP A 13 23.95 27.57 20.00
CA ASP A 13 22.89 28.16 20.82
C ASP A 13 22.31 29.46 20.22
N SER A 14 23.16 30.27 19.58
CA SER A 14 22.77 31.55 18.97
C SER A 14 21.99 31.41 17.65
N VAL A 15 22.13 30.26 16.97
CA VAL A 15 21.47 29.95 15.69
C VAL A 15 20.40 28.86 15.82
N ARG A 16 20.17 28.37 17.04
CA ARG A 16 19.24 27.28 17.31
C ARG A 16 17.80 27.71 17.05
N THR A 17 17.07 26.83 16.38
CA THR A 17 15.71 27.08 15.90
C THR A 17 14.66 26.29 16.68
N ASP A 18 15.02 25.60 17.77
CA ASP A 18 14.08 24.79 18.55
C ASP A 18 12.80 25.56 18.90
N GLY A 19 11.65 24.91 18.69
CA GLY A 19 10.33 25.48 18.94
C GLY A 19 9.90 26.58 17.96
N TRP A 20 10.61 26.79 16.84
CA TRP A 20 10.27 27.88 15.91
C TRP A 20 8.88 27.74 15.30
N PHE A 21 8.45 26.51 15.02
CA PHE A 21 7.21 26.23 14.32
C PHE A 21 6.00 26.51 15.23
N GLU A 22 6.09 26.11 16.49
CA GLU A 22 5.11 26.40 17.53
C GLU A 22 4.99 27.90 17.79
N ARG A 23 6.13 28.62 17.86
CA ARG A 23 6.15 30.09 18.02
C ARG A 23 5.46 30.81 16.86
N ILE A 24 5.62 30.33 15.62
CA ILE A 24 4.89 30.90 14.48
C ILE A 24 3.39 30.60 14.59
N GLY A 25 3.04 29.42 15.10
CA GLY A 25 1.65 29.03 15.30
C GLY A 25 0.86 29.94 16.24
N GLU A 26 1.51 30.52 17.26
CA GLU A 26 0.88 31.50 18.17
C GLU A 26 0.33 32.75 17.45
N GLY A 27 0.92 33.13 16.31
CA GLY A 27 0.51 34.28 15.52
C GLY A 27 -0.57 34.00 14.46
N ILE A 28 -0.97 32.74 14.25
CA ILE A 28 -1.86 32.33 13.16
C ILE A 28 -3.19 31.83 13.73
N GLY A 29 -4.26 32.60 13.57
CA GLY A 29 -5.58 32.29 14.15
C GLY A 29 -6.18 30.93 13.73
N SER A 30 -5.81 30.41 12.56
CA SER A 30 -6.28 29.11 12.05
C SER A 30 -5.16 28.05 11.98
N PHE A 31 -4.11 28.18 12.80
CA PHE A 31 -2.92 27.33 12.74
C PHE A 31 -3.23 25.82 12.82
N GLN A 32 -4.05 25.42 13.80
CA GLN A 32 -4.42 24.02 13.99
C GLN A 32 -5.17 23.46 12.77
N ALA A 33 -6.15 24.20 12.25
CA ALA A 33 -6.91 23.77 11.07
C ALA A 33 -6.03 23.63 9.82
N LEU A 34 -5.06 24.54 9.63
CA LEU A 34 -4.09 24.44 8.54
C LEU A 34 -3.20 23.20 8.71
N CYS A 35 -2.71 22.94 9.92
CA CYS A 35 -1.90 21.76 10.21
C CYS A 35 -2.70 20.46 10.02
N GLU A 36 -3.99 20.43 10.38
CA GLU A 36 -4.86 19.28 10.18
C GLU A 36 -5.13 19.00 8.70
N ILE A 37 -5.38 20.04 7.89
CA ILE A 37 -5.69 19.88 6.47
C ILE A 37 -4.43 19.57 5.66
N VAL A 38 -3.38 20.38 5.83
CA VAL A 38 -2.16 20.31 5.01
C VAL A 38 -1.20 19.24 5.54
N GLY A 39 -1.24 18.94 6.83
CA GLY A 39 -0.24 18.17 7.56
C GLY A 39 0.79 19.10 8.18
N GLU A 40 1.04 18.93 9.47
CA GLU A 40 1.94 19.76 10.28
C GLU A 40 3.31 20.00 9.62
N ARG A 41 3.98 18.92 9.20
CA ARG A 41 5.29 18.99 8.53
C ARG A 41 5.22 19.68 7.17
N PHE A 42 4.17 19.46 6.40
CA PHE A 42 4.02 20.11 5.09
C PHE A 42 3.71 21.59 5.21
N PHE A 43 3.00 22.00 6.26
CA PHE A 43 2.82 23.41 6.57
C PHE A 43 4.16 24.06 6.98
N ALA A 44 4.96 23.38 7.81
CA ALA A 44 6.32 23.85 8.11
C ALA A 44 7.20 23.94 6.85
N PHE A 45 7.13 22.94 5.96
CA PHE A 45 7.84 22.96 4.67
C PHE A 45 7.43 24.14 3.79
N SER A 46 6.15 24.53 3.80
CA SER A 46 5.69 25.68 3.02
C SER A 46 6.32 26.97 3.54
N ILE A 47 6.46 27.13 4.86
CA ILE A 47 7.13 28.29 5.46
C ILE A 47 8.62 28.30 5.08
N ILE A 48 9.32 27.16 5.16
CA ILE A 48 10.75 27.06 4.82
C ILE A 48 11.01 27.39 3.35
N VAL A 49 10.13 26.96 2.45
CA VAL A 49 10.22 27.23 1.01
C VAL A 49 9.77 28.67 0.67
N GLY A 50 9.12 29.38 1.60
CA GLY A 50 8.53 30.69 1.33
C GLY A 50 7.22 30.61 0.52
N ALA A 51 6.54 29.47 0.57
CA ALA A 51 5.21 29.27 0.00
C ALA A 51 4.13 29.62 1.05
N ARG A 52 3.50 30.78 0.87
CA ARG A 52 2.45 31.27 1.75
C ARG A 52 1.08 30.88 1.22
N ILE A 53 0.38 30.03 1.97
CA ILE A 53 -0.98 29.59 1.66
C ILE A 53 -1.93 30.76 1.89
N THR A 54 -2.71 31.11 0.87
CA THR A 54 -3.69 32.21 0.90
C THR A 54 -5.11 31.70 1.07
N ALA A 55 -5.44 30.53 0.50
CA ALA A 55 -6.74 29.89 0.67
C ALA A 55 -6.65 28.35 0.53
N LEU A 56 -7.63 27.66 1.10
CA LEU A 56 -7.84 26.22 0.98
C LEU A 56 -9.29 25.94 0.60
N THR A 57 -9.50 25.11 -0.43
CA THR A 57 -10.83 24.58 -0.79
C THR A 57 -10.86 23.10 -0.47
N VAL A 58 -11.37 22.75 0.72
CA VAL A 58 -11.29 21.38 1.27
C VAL A 58 -12.26 20.43 0.58
N ASP A 59 -11.74 19.32 0.06
CA ASP A 59 -12.55 18.17 -0.38
C ASP A 59 -12.58 17.10 0.73
N ARG A 60 -13.73 16.93 1.36
CA ARG A 60 -13.94 15.95 2.44
C ARG A 60 -13.99 14.50 1.97
N ARG A 61 -14.27 14.27 0.68
CA ARG A 61 -14.35 12.92 0.10
C ARG A 61 -12.98 12.43 -0.33
N SER A 62 -12.14 13.34 -0.81
CA SER A 62 -10.77 13.05 -1.23
C SER A 62 -9.83 14.15 -0.75
N PRO A 63 -9.21 14.00 0.45
CA PRO A 63 -8.36 15.05 1.02
C PRO A 63 -7.24 15.49 0.08
N ASP A 64 -6.67 14.59 -0.72
CA ASP A 64 -5.61 14.88 -1.69
C ASP A 64 -6.06 15.79 -2.84
N GLN A 65 -7.37 15.85 -3.12
CA GLN A 65 -7.98 16.76 -4.11
C GLN A 65 -8.33 18.13 -3.53
N THR A 66 -8.07 18.37 -2.24
CA THR A 66 -8.17 19.71 -1.64
C THR A 66 -7.31 20.69 -2.46
N LEU A 67 -7.90 21.81 -2.88
CA LEU A 67 -7.17 22.82 -3.63
C LEU A 67 -6.46 23.77 -2.67
N VAL A 68 -5.18 24.00 -2.93
CA VAL A 68 -4.31 24.90 -2.19
C VAL A 68 -3.98 26.09 -3.08
N ASP A 69 -4.42 27.28 -2.65
CA ASP A 69 -4.03 28.55 -3.24
C ASP A 69 -2.85 29.12 -2.43
N PHE A 70 -1.76 29.48 -3.12
CA PHE A 70 -0.55 29.97 -2.47
C PHE A 70 0.24 30.92 -3.36
N VAL A 71 1.13 31.68 -2.74
CA VAL A 71 2.12 32.54 -3.40
C VAL A 71 3.52 32.13 -2.96
N VAL A 72 4.49 32.15 -3.88
CA VAL A 72 5.89 31.78 -3.61
C VAL A 72 6.76 33.02 -3.73
N GLY A 73 7.47 33.36 -2.66
CA GLY A 73 8.44 34.47 -2.66
C GLY A 73 8.38 35.31 -1.39
N MET A 74 9.54 35.87 -1.03
CA MET A 74 9.67 36.93 -0.03
C MET A 74 9.25 38.24 -0.71
N GLY A 75 8.31 38.97 -0.11
CA GLY A 75 7.66 40.14 -0.71
C GLY A 75 8.54 41.40 -0.87
N ASP A 76 9.84 41.25 -1.11
CA ASP A 76 10.81 42.34 -1.10
C ASP A 76 11.23 42.81 -2.51
N GLY A 77 10.68 42.19 -3.57
CA GLY A 77 10.86 42.63 -4.96
C GLY A 77 9.56 43.16 -5.55
N GLU A 78 9.62 44.28 -6.27
CA GLU A 78 8.51 44.99 -6.95
C GLU A 78 7.76 44.18 -8.04
N GLY A 79 7.82 42.85 -8.03
CA GLY A 79 7.05 41.97 -8.90
C GLY A 79 5.78 41.48 -8.21
N GLU A 80 4.64 41.55 -8.90
CA GLU A 80 3.40 40.90 -8.44
C GLU A 80 3.67 39.40 -8.23
N LEU A 81 3.49 38.91 -7.00
CA LEU A 81 3.58 37.48 -6.71
C LEU A 81 2.42 36.76 -7.41
N GLU A 82 2.73 35.90 -8.37
CA GLU A 82 1.69 35.17 -9.10
C GLU A 82 0.98 34.15 -8.19
N PRO A 83 -0.34 34.26 -8.00
CA PRO A 83 -1.11 33.29 -7.25
C PRO A 83 -1.13 31.96 -8.01
N GLN A 84 -0.80 30.89 -7.30
CA GLN A 84 -0.75 29.53 -7.83
C GLN A 84 -1.77 28.65 -7.12
N ARG A 85 -2.37 27.74 -7.88
CA ARG A 85 -3.36 26.77 -7.38
C ARG A 85 -2.91 25.36 -7.73
N LEU A 86 -2.82 24.49 -6.74
CA LEU A 86 -2.50 23.07 -6.91
C LEU A 86 -3.44 22.19 -6.08
N THR A 87 -3.51 20.90 -6.42
CA THR A 87 -4.06 19.90 -5.50
C THR A 87 -3.14 19.76 -4.28
N LEU A 88 -3.67 19.31 -3.15
CA LEU A 88 -2.89 19.11 -1.94
C LEU A 88 -1.76 18.09 -2.18
N ALA A 89 -2.03 17.02 -2.93
CA ALA A 89 -1.01 16.05 -3.32
C ALA A 89 0.14 16.69 -4.12
N ASP A 90 -0.19 17.49 -5.15
CA ASP A 90 0.83 18.14 -5.99
C ASP A 90 1.57 19.26 -5.25
N PHE A 91 0.87 19.98 -4.37
CA PHE A 91 1.47 20.97 -3.49
C PHE A 91 2.53 20.33 -2.57
N ARG A 92 2.19 19.22 -1.91
CA ARG A 92 3.13 18.45 -1.06
C ARG A 92 4.35 17.98 -1.83
N ARG A 93 4.16 17.41 -3.03
CA ARG A 93 5.27 16.99 -3.92
C ARG A 93 6.16 18.16 -4.30
N ARG A 94 5.57 19.31 -4.61
CA ARG A 94 6.31 20.53 -4.98
C ARG A 94 7.15 21.07 -3.83
N LEU A 95 6.62 21.10 -2.61
CA LEU A 95 7.36 21.53 -1.42
C LEU A 95 8.60 20.65 -1.19
N VAL A 96 8.40 19.33 -1.25
CA VAL A 96 9.49 18.35 -1.09
C VAL A 96 10.51 18.51 -2.20
N GLY A 97 10.07 18.66 -3.46
CA GLY A 97 10.95 18.95 -4.59
C GLY A 97 11.79 20.21 -4.34
N ALA A 98 11.19 21.31 -3.90
CA ALA A 98 11.88 22.56 -3.61
C ALA A 98 12.91 22.43 -2.48
N LEU A 99 12.59 21.69 -1.42
CA LEU A 99 13.50 21.44 -0.30
C LEU A 99 14.71 20.58 -0.67
N LEU A 100 14.56 19.69 -1.66
CA LEU A 100 15.60 18.76 -2.10
C LEU A 100 16.54 19.33 -3.16
N ILE A 101 16.20 20.48 -3.77
CA ILE A 101 17.11 21.18 -4.68
C ILE A 101 18.32 21.67 -3.87
N GLU A 102 19.51 21.22 -4.26
CA GLU A 102 20.77 21.72 -3.72
C GLU A 102 21.01 23.14 -4.27
N GLU A 103 21.35 24.07 -3.38
CA GLU A 103 21.83 25.38 -3.80
C GLU A 103 23.34 25.24 -4.07
N ASP A 104 23.74 25.37 -5.34
CA ASP A 104 25.16 25.47 -5.76
C ASP A 104 25.74 26.83 -5.30
N ARG A 105 25.82 27.03 -3.99
CA ARG A 105 26.48 28.18 -3.37
C ARG A 105 27.56 27.64 -2.47
N ASP A 106 28.81 28.04 -2.70
CA ASP A 106 29.89 27.86 -1.74
C ASP A 106 29.62 28.82 -0.57
N PRO A 107 29.14 28.33 0.59
CA PRO A 107 28.84 29.22 1.70
C PRO A 107 30.15 29.72 2.31
N PRO A 108 30.17 30.95 2.86
CA PRO A 108 31.34 31.46 3.56
C PRO A 108 31.66 30.56 4.77
N VAL A 109 32.90 30.08 4.88
CA VAL A 109 33.35 29.32 6.05
C VAL A 109 33.46 30.29 7.23
N PRO A 110 32.69 30.08 8.32
CA PRO A 110 32.74 30.98 9.47
C PRO A 110 34.09 30.84 10.17
N THR A 111 34.69 31.98 10.52
CA THR A 111 35.99 32.00 11.21
C THR A 111 35.84 32.21 12.71
N ARG A 112 34.68 32.75 13.13
CA ARG A 112 34.35 33.04 14.52
C ARG A 112 32.91 32.62 14.83
N GLU A 113 32.70 32.14 16.04
CA GLU A 113 31.37 31.78 16.57
C GLU A 113 30.37 32.96 16.55
N THR A 114 30.86 34.20 16.66
CA THR A 114 30.03 35.41 16.64
C THR A 114 29.46 35.74 15.26
N GLU A 115 29.94 35.10 14.19
CA GLU A 115 29.48 35.31 12.81
C GLU A 115 28.22 34.48 12.55
N VAL A 116 27.14 34.81 13.26
CA VAL A 116 25.84 34.08 13.25
C VAL A 116 25.35 33.83 11.82
N GLU A 117 25.37 34.84 10.95
CA GLU A 117 24.92 34.71 9.56
C GLU A 117 25.81 33.76 8.74
N ALA A 118 27.13 33.83 8.91
CA ALA A 118 28.05 32.92 8.23
C ALA A 118 27.85 31.48 8.71
N VAL A 119 27.65 31.25 10.01
CA VAL A 119 27.32 29.93 10.57
C VAL A 119 26.00 29.40 10.00
N GLN A 120 24.97 30.25 9.91
CA GLN A 120 23.67 29.88 9.35
C GLN A 120 23.76 29.50 7.87
N LEU A 121 24.46 30.29 7.07
CA LEU A 121 24.68 30.01 5.65
C LEU A 121 25.54 28.75 5.46
N PHE A 122 26.55 28.57 6.30
CA PHE A 122 27.45 27.42 6.24
C PHE A 122 26.77 26.11 6.59
N ILE A 123 25.88 26.06 7.59
CA ILE A 123 25.05 24.88 7.85
C ILE A 123 23.96 24.76 6.78
N GLY A 124 23.36 25.89 6.40
CA GLY A 124 22.23 26.04 5.51
C GLY A 124 20.94 26.28 6.31
N VAL A 125 20.32 27.44 6.08
CA VAL A 125 19.12 27.90 6.80
C VAL A 125 17.99 26.87 6.79
N ARG A 126 17.82 26.16 5.67
CA ARG A 126 16.82 25.09 5.56
C ARG A 126 17.07 23.95 6.53
N TYR A 127 18.32 23.52 6.70
CA TYR A 127 18.67 22.43 7.62
C TYR A 127 18.50 22.86 9.07
N LEU A 128 18.80 24.12 9.40
CA LEU A 128 18.48 24.67 10.72
C LEU A 128 16.98 24.58 11.01
N LEU A 129 16.11 24.96 10.06
CA LEU A 129 14.66 24.93 10.27
C LEU A 129 14.07 23.51 10.23
N LEU A 130 14.61 22.62 9.39
CA LEU A 130 14.15 21.23 9.27
C LEU A 130 14.54 20.36 10.48
N SER A 131 15.72 20.60 11.07
CA SER A 131 16.26 19.79 12.18
C SER A 131 15.27 19.58 13.33
N PRO A 132 14.68 20.62 13.95
CA PRO A 132 13.75 20.44 15.06
C PRO A 132 12.46 19.73 14.66
N LEU A 133 12.01 19.83 13.40
CA LEU A 133 10.82 19.11 12.92
C LEU A 133 10.99 17.58 12.92
N PHE A 134 12.25 17.13 12.93
CA PHE A 134 12.62 15.71 13.01
C PHE A 134 13.24 15.33 14.37
N GLY A 135 13.16 16.22 15.35
CA GLY A 135 13.61 15.98 16.72
C GLY A 135 15.12 16.16 16.95
N TYR A 136 15.83 16.81 16.02
CA TYR A 136 17.24 17.17 16.22
C TYR A 136 17.36 18.57 16.82
N SER A 137 18.01 18.68 17.97
CA SER A 137 18.50 19.95 18.51
C SER A 137 19.98 20.08 18.15
N LEU A 138 20.36 21.14 17.43
CA LEU A 138 21.75 21.35 17.00
C LEU A 138 22.52 22.03 18.14
N THR A 139 23.64 21.43 18.55
CA THR A 139 24.36 21.87 19.76
C THR A 139 25.67 22.59 19.42
N ARG A 140 26.45 22.05 18.48
CA ARG A 140 27.79 22.58 18.15
C ARG A 140 28.21 22.30 16.72
N LEU A 141 29.12 23.11 16.20
CA LEU A 141 29.80 22.89 14.92
C LEU A 141 31.31 22.77 15.17
N VAL A 142 31.92 21.75 14.62
CA VAL A 142 33.33 21.40 14.86
C VAL A 142 34.08 21.40 13.54
N PHE A 143 35.12 22.22 13.45
CA PHE A 143 36.05 22.24 12.33
C PHE A 143 37.31 21.46 12.67
N SER A 144 37.69 20.54 11.79
CA SER A 144 38.91 19.74 11.90
C SER A 144 39.65 19.66 10.56
N LYS A 145 40.85 19.08 10.55
CA LYS A 145 41.58 18.79 9.30
C LYS A 145 40.87 17.77 8.41
N GLU A 146 40.04 16.91 9.00
CA GLU A 146 39.37 15.80 8.32
C GLU A 146 38.01 16.20 7.71
N GLY A 147 37.46 17.33 8.15
CA GLY A 147 36.16 17.82 7.70
C GLY A 147 35.46 18.68 8.75
N THR A 148 34.18 18.98 8.48
CA THR A 148 33.31 19.70 9.40
C THR A 148 32.26 18.76 9.97
N GLU A 149 32.16 18.69 11.29
CA GLU A 149 31.18 17.87 11.99
C GLU A 149 30.15 18.75 12.71
N ILE A 150 28.92 18.26 12.82
CA ILE A 150 27.83 18.88 13.55
C ILE A 150 27.39 17.99 14.71
N GLY A 151 27.35 18.57 15.91
CA GLY A 151 26.82 17.97 17.11
C GLY A 151 25.32 18.15 17.17
N VAL A 152 24.60 17.06 17.41
CA VAL A 152 23.15 17.05 17.51
C VAL A 152 22.72 16.29 18.76
N SER A 153 21.66 16.76 19.41
CA SER A 153 21.02 16.06 20.50
C SER A 153 19.65 15.56 20.04
N ARG A 154 19.38 14.28 20.27
CA ARG A 154 18.09 13.65 19.97
C ARG A 154 17.72 12.68 21.08
N ASP A 155 16.53 12.84 21.65
CA ASP A 155 16.02 12.00 22.75
C ASP A 155 16.99 11.93 23.96
N GLY A 156 17.74 13.02 24.20
CA GLY A 156 18.73 13.12 25.27
C GLY A 156 20.07 12.44 24.99
N GLN A 157 20.29 11.96 23.77
CA GLN A 157 21.57 11.42 23.30
C GLN A 157 22.27 12.42 22.39
N ASP A 158 23.52 12.72 22.71
CA ASP A 158 24.36 13.59 21.90
C ASP A 158 25.17 12.76 20.91
N GLU A 159 25.01 13.09 19.63
CA GLU A 159 25.65 12.42 18.51
C GLU A 159 26.45 13.45 17.69
N LEU A 160 27.50 12.98 17.02
CA LEU A 160 28.35 13.80 16.16
C LEU A 160 28.31 13.22 14.75
N TYR A 161 28.07 14.07 13.77
CA TYR A 161 27.94 13.68 12.37
C TYR A 161 28.82 14.56 11.50
N ASP A 162 29.39 14.01 10.43
CA ASP A 162 29.84 14.82 9.30
C ASP A 162 28.68 15.70 8.79
N LEU A 163 28.96 16.97 8.47
CA LEU A 163 27.92 17.95 8.12
C LEU A 163 27.15 17.53 6.86
N ASP A 164 27.82 16.98 5.85
CA ASP A 164 27.17 16.55 4.61
C ASP A 164 26.40 15.24 4.79
N ALA A 165 26.90 14.34 5.63
CA ALA A 165 26.15 13.17 6.06
C ALA A 165 24.87 13.56 6.83
N PHE A 166 24.94 14.57 7.70
CA PHE A 166 23.77 15.11 8.41
C PHE A 166 22.76 15.73 7.46
N ARG A 167 23.19 16.57 6.50
CA ARG A 167 22.33 17.14 5.46
C ARG A 167 21.63 16.06 4.65
N THR A 168 22.37 15.03 4.25
CA THR A 168 21.82 13.87 3.52
C THR A 168 20.76 13.15 4.34
N ARG A 169 21.00 12.97 5.64
CA ARG A 169 20.02 12.38 6.56
C ARG A 169 18.76 13.22 6.68
N VAL A 170 18.86 14.54 6.84
CA VAL A 170 17.68 15.43 6.89
C VAL A 170 16.89 15.38 5.57
N ARG A 171 17.57 15.37 4.42
CA ARG A 171 16.91 15.18 3.11
C ARG A 171 16.18 13.85 3.00
N LEU A 172 16.74 12.78 3.57
CA LEU A 172 16.08 11.47 3.61
C LEU A 172 14.77 11.56 4.40
N HIS A 173 14.77 12.19 5.58
CA HIS A 173 13.55 12.41 6.37
C HIS A 173 12.48 13.18 5.56
N VAL A 174 12.88 14.22 4.83
CA VAL A 174 11.95 14.99 3.97
C VAL A 174 11.33 14.11 2.86
N ARG A 175 12.11 13.20 2.25
CA ARG A 175 11.59 12.23 1.26
C ARG A 175 10.62 11.23 1.89
N GLU A 176 10.99 10.68 3.04
CA GLU A 176 10.17 9.72 3.79
C GLU A 176 8.81 10.30 4.20
N GLU A 177 8.72 11.61 4.47
CA GLU A 177 7.44 12.27 4.73
C GLU A 177 6.53 12.32 3.50
N LEU A 178 7.09 12.55 2.32
CA LEU A 178 6.32 12.47 1.08
C LEU A 178 5.85 11.04 0.83
N ASP A 179 6.71 10.07 1.02
CA ASP A 179 6.38 8.66 0.83
C ASP A 179 5.34 8.19 1.85
N ARG A 180 5.39 8.67 3.10
CA ARG A 180 4.39 8.36 4.13
C ARG A 180 2.99 8.82 3.74
N VAL A 181 2.88 9.99 3.14
CA VAL A 181 1.60 10.61 2.76
C VAL A 181 1.16 10.25 1.34
N SER A 182 2.11 9.99 0.44
CA SER A 182 1.87 9.55 -0.94
C SER A 182 1.74 8.04 -1.06
N ALA A 183 2.19 7.28 -0.04
CA ALA A 183 1.82 5.89 0.11
C ALA A 183 0.31 5.89 0.01
N PRO A 184 -0.26 5.19 -0.99
CA PRO A 184 -1.69 5.19 -1.19
C PRO A 184 -2.27 4.86 0.16
N ALA A 185 -3.15 5.75 0.67
CA ALA A 185 -3.93 5.45 1.85
C ALA A 185 -4.30 3.99 1.70
N ARG A 186 -3.84 3.13 2.61
CA ARG A 186 -4.06 1.66 2.57
C ARG A 186 -5.56 1.30 2.62
N SER A 187 -6.44 2.27 2.36
CA SER A 187 -7.89 2.30 2.40
C SER A 187 -8.56 2.76 1.10
N ALA A 188 -7.86 3.37 0.13
CA ALA A 188 -8.50 3.81 -1.12
C ALA A 188 -8.54 2.64 -2.13
N ILE A 189 -9.67 1.96 -2.18
CA ILE A 189 -9.94 0.89 -3.15
C ILE A 189 -10.06 1.53 -4.54
N ASP A 190 -9.04 1.35 -5.37
CA ASP A 190 -9.01 1.86 -6.74
C ASP A 190 -9.44 0.77 -7.72
N LEU A 191 -10.70 0.82 -8.15
CA LEU A 191 -11.29 -0.15 -9.08
C LEU A 191 -10.62 -0.16 -10.46
N SER A 192 -9.88 0.89 -10.84
CA SER A 192 -9.16 0.92 -12.12
C SER A 192 -8.02 -0.10 -12.18
N LYS A 193 -7.46 -0.46 -11.01
CA LYS A 193 -6.36 -1.43 -10.90
C LYS A 193 -6.78 -2.87 -11.20
N VAL A 194 -8.08 -3.18 -11.25
CA VAL A 194 -8.56 -4.54 -11.58
C VAL A 194 -8.13 -4.96 -12.98
N ALA A 195 -8.19 -4.04 -13.96
CA ALA A 195 -7.78 -4.33 -15.33
C ALA A 195 -6.26 -4.59 -15.43
N GLU A 196 -5.46 -3.82 -14.69
CA GLU A 196 -4.00 -4.03 -14.64
C GLU A 196 -3.65 -5.34 -13.93
N ALA A 197 -4.33 -5.65 -12.82
CA ALA A 197 -4.16 -6.90 -12.10
C ALA A 197 -4.56 -8.12 -12.94
N GLU A 198 -5.61 -8.02 -13.76
CA GLU A 198 -6.00 -9.06 -14.70
C GLU A 198 -4.93 -9.29 -15.77
N ALA A 199 -4.37 -8.22 -16.34
CA ALA A 199 -3.27 -8.32 -17.30
C ALA A 199 -2.02 -8.96 -16.67
N ALA A 200 -1.71 -8.63 -15.41
CA ALA A 200 -0.61 -9.23 -14.67
C ALA A 200 -0.87 -10.73 -14.37
N ALA A 201 -2.11 -11.08 -13.98
CA ALA A 201 -2.50 -12.47 -13.73
C ALA A 201 -2.41 -13.34 -14.99
N LEU A 202 -2.80 -12.82 -16.16
CA LEU A 202 -2.63 -13.51 -17.45
C LEU A 202 -1.15 -13.79 -17.78
N LYS A 203 -0.25 -12.91 -17.37
CA LYS A 203 1.21 -13.08 -17.48
C LYS A 203 1.82 -13.93 -16.35
N LYS A 204 1.00 -14.40 -15.40
CA LYS A 204 1.43 -15.12 -14.17
C LYS A 204 2.36 -14.30 -13.27
N GLU A 205 2.28 -12.98 -13.33
CA GLU A 205 3.02 -12.05 -12.47
C GLU A 205 2.32 -11.90 -11.10
N TRP A 206 2.24 -13.01 -10.34
CA TRP A 206 1.50 -13.07 -9.07
C TRP A 206 1.94 -12.03 -8.02
N PRO A 207 3.25 -11.75 -7.83
CA PRO A 207 3.67 -10.70 -6.90
C PRO A 207 3.15 -9.30 -7.29
N LYS A 208 3.02 -9.03 -8.59
CA LYS A 208 2.47 -7.76 -9.08
C LYS A 208 0.98 -7.65 -8.75
N VAL A 209 0.23 -8.74 -8.87
CA VAL A 209 -1.20 -8.79 -8.48
C VAL A 209 -1.37 -8.48 -6.98
N ILE A 210 -0.52 -9.04 -6.12
CA ILE A 210 -0.50 -8.74 -4.68
C ILE A 210 -0.17 -7.27 -4.43
N GLY A 211 0.83 -6.72 -5.12
CA GLY A 211 1.18 -5.30 -4.99
C GLY A 211 0.05 -4.34 -5.37
N LEU A 212 -0.78 -4.72 -6.34
CA LEU A 212 -1.91 -3.90 -6.81
C LEU A 212 -3.15 -4.02 -5.92
N LEU A 213 -3.47 -5.23 -5.46
CA LEU A 213 -4.76 -5.55 -4.81
C LEU A 213 -4.65 -5.97 -3.33
N GLY A 214 -3.44 -6.23 -2.81
CA GLY A 214 -3.23 -6.81 -1.48
C GLY A 214 -3.73 -5.95 -0.32
N ALA A 215 -3.91 -4.63 -0.53
CA ALA A 215 -4.48 -3.73 0.47
C ALA A 215 -6.03 -3.76 0.55
N TRP A 216 -6.71 -4.46 -0.38
CA TRP A 216 -8.17 -4.44 -0.49
C TRP A 216 -8.95 -5.18 0.61
N PRO A 217 -8.52 -6.36 1.13
CA PRO A 217 -9.37 -7.18 1.99
C PRO A 217 -9.84 -6.47 3.28
N ALA A 218 -8.93 -5.80 4.00
CA ALA A 218 -9.27 -5.17 5.27
C ALA A 218 -10.26 -3.99 5.12
N PRO A 219 -10.04 -3.01 4.21
CA PRO A 219 -11.01 -1.93 3.97
C PRO A 219 -12.36 -2.43 3.47
N LEU A 220 -12.37 -3.41 2.54
CA LEU A 220 -13.62 -3.96 1.99
C LEU A 220 -14.44 -4.71 3.05
N SER A 221 -13.80 -5.49 3.92
CA SER A 221 -14.52 -6.17 4.99
C SER A 221 -15.19 -5.19 5.97
N ILE A 222 -14.62 -4.00 6.19
CA ILE A 222 -15.22 -2.96 7.02
C ILE A 222 -16.33 -2.25 6.24
N PHE A 223 -16.06 -1.87 4.99
CA PHE A 223 -16.98 -1.13 4.14
C PHE A 223 -18.29 -1.88 3.88
N LEU A 224 -18.23 -3.21 3.69
CA LEU A 224 -19.44 -4.02 3.49
C LEU A 224 -20.41 -3.97 4.70
N ARG A 225 -19.90 -3.67 5.90
CA ARG A 225 -20.72 -3.57 7.11
C ARG A 225 -21.43 -2.22 7.25
N THR A 226 -21.09 -1.23 6.41
CA THR A 226 -21.73 0.08 6.44
C THR A 226 -22.96 0.13 5.51
N PRO A 227 -23.92 1.06 5.74
CA PRO A 227 -25.07 1.24 4.85
C PRO A 227 -24.65 1.55 3.41
N GLU A 228 -23.57 2.29 3.21
CA GLU A 228 -23.04 2.67 1.91
C GLU A 228 -22.48 1.48 1.13
N GLY A 229 -21.86 0.51 1.82
CA GLY A 229 -21.44 -0.75 1.20
C GLY A 229 -22.62 -1.61 0.74
N GLN A 230 -23.75 -1.54 1.44
CA GLN A 230 -24.97 -2.25 1.07
C GLN A 230 -25.73 -1.61 -0.11
N THR A 231 -25.47 -0.33 -0.42
CA THR A 231 -26.08 0.37 -1.56
C THR A 231 -25.19 0.44 -2.81
N LEU A 232 -24.03 -0.22 -2.80
CA LEU A 232 -23.15 -0.36 -3.95
C LEU A 232 -23.88 -0.84 -5.21
N SER A 233 -23.54 -0.25 -6.36
CA SER A 233 -24.08 -0.68 -7.65
C SER A 233 -23.63 -2.12 -7.99
N PRO A 234 -24.46 -2.88 -8.73
CA PRO A 234 -24.10 -4.22 -9.18
C PRO A 234 -22.77 -4.28 -9.94
N ASP A 235 -22.49 -3.28 -10.78
CA ASP A 235 -21.25 -3.22 -11.57
C ASP A 235 -20.00 -3.05 -10.68
N ALA A 236 -20.07 -2.19 -9.66
CA ALA A 236 -18.98 -2.00 -8.72
C ALA A 236 -18.73 -3.28 -7.90
N ARG A 237 -19.79 -3.98 -7.49
CA ARG A 237 -19.67 -5.29 -6.82
C ARG A 237 -19.05 -6.36 -7.72
N ALA A 238 -19.40 -6.37 -9.01
CA ALA A 238 -18.81 -7.29 -9.97
C ALA A 238 -17.30 -7.03 -10.15
N LEU A 239 -16.87 -5.76 -10.23
CA LEU A 239 -15.45 -5.40 -10.28
C LEU A 239 -14.70 -5.76 -9.00
N ILE A 240 -15.28 -5.48 -7.83
CA ILE A 240 -14.69 -5.83 -6.53
C ILE A 240 -14.54 -7.35 -6.40
N SER A 241 -15.59 -8.11 -6.72
CA SER A 241 -15.56 -9.57 -6.64
C SER A 241 -14.55 -10.18 -7.62
N LYS A 242 -14.44 -9.63 -8.84
CA LYS A 242 -13.39 -10.00 -9.81
C LYS A 242 -11.99 -9.72 -9.27
N GLY A 243 -11.75 -8.54 -8.72
CA GLY A 243 -10.47 -8.15 -8.13
C GLY A 243 -10.07 -9.08 -6.97
N LEU A 244 -10.99 -9.35 -6.05
CA LEU A 244 -10.76 -10.29 -4.95
C LEU A 244 -10.53 -11.73 -5.45
N GLY A 245 -11.19 -12.15 -6.52
CA GLY A 245 -10.94 -13.45 -7.16
C GLY A 245 -9.51 -13.57 -7.74
N LEU A 246 -9.01 -12.51 -8.38
CA LEU A 246 -7.63 -12.44 -8.88
C LEU A 246 -6.61 -12.45 -7.75
N LEU A 247 -6.86 -11.66 -6.70
CA LEU A 247 -6.01 -11.61 -5.51
C LEU A 247 -5.94 -12.97 -4.81
N GLY A 248 -7.09 -13.61 -4.57
CA GLY A 248 -7.13 -14.94 -3.93
C GLY A 248 -6.40 -15.99 -4.77
N SER A 249 -6.52 -15.93 -6.10
CA SER A 249 -5.79 -16.84 -7.00
C SER A 249 -4.27 -16.60 -6.93
N ALA A 250 -3.83 -15.34 -6.84
CA ALA A 250 -2.41 -15.01 -6.66
C ALA A 250 -1.87 -15.55 -5.33
N CYS A 251 -2.62 -15.41 -4.22
CA CYS A 251 -2.26 -15.99 -2.92
C CYS A 251 -2.10 -17.52 -2.99
N VAL A 252 -3.01 -18.23 -3.68
CA VAL A 252 -2.90 -19.69 -3.89
C VAL A 252 -1.60 -20.06 -4.62
N HIS A 253 -1.25 -19.32 -5.67
CA HIS A 253 -0.02 -19.57 -6.43
C HIS A 253 1.27 -19.27 -5.65
N LEU A 254 1.20 -18.39 -4.65
CA LEU A 254 2.31 -18.08 -3.75
C LEU A 254 2.35 -18.99 -2.50
N GLY A 255 1.39 -19.91 -2.35
CA GLY A 255 1.30 -20.83 -1.21
C GLY A 255 0.64 -20.24 0.04
N GLU A 256 0.08 -19.04 -0.04
CA GLU A 256 -0.59 -18.35 1.07
C GLU A 256 -2.08 -18.76 1.14
N TYR A 257 -2.33 -20.04 1.42
CA TYR A 257 -3.67 -20.63 1.32
C TYR A 257 -4.68 -20.05 2.33
N GLU A 258 -4.24 -19.68 3.54
CA GLU A 258 -5.11 -19.10 4.58
C GLU A 258 -5.60 -17.72 4.18
N GLN A 259 -4.70 -16.87 3.67
CA GLN A 259 -5.05 -15.55 3.15
C GLN A 259 -5.96 -15.66 1.93
N ALA A 260 -5.67 -16.60 1.01
CA ALA A 260 -6.51 -16.83 -0.15
C ALA A 260 -7.96 -17.17 0.25
N GLU A 261 -8.15 -18.02 1.26
CA GLU A 261 -9.47 -18.40 1.78
C GLU A 261 -10.25 -17.18 2.32
N GLU A 262 -9.59 -16.32 3.10
CA GLU A 262 -10.19 -15.09 3.61
C GLU A 262 -10.60 -14.15 2.47
N VAL A 263 -9.70 -13.94 1.50
CA VAL A 263 -9.94 -13.09 0.33
C VAL A 263 -11.13 -13.61 -0.49
N PHE A 264 -11.20 -14.91 -0.75
CA PHE A 264 -12.33 -15.51 -1.48
C PHE A 264 -13.65 -15.36 -0.71
N ARG A 265 -13.64 -15.52 0.61
CA ARG A 265 -14.84 -15.33 1.44
C ARG A 265 -15.36 -13.91 1.36
N ILE A 266 -14.49 -12.91 1.42
CA ILE A 266 -14.89 -11.50 1.23
C ILE A 266 -15.45 -11.31 -0.19
N GLY A 267 -14.78 -11.85 -1.21
CA GLY A 267 -15.23 -11.77 -2.59
C GLY A 267 -16.64 -12.34 -2.80
N ILE A 268 -16.94 -13.48 -2.17
CA ILE A 268 -18.26 -14.12 -2.22
C ILE A 268 -19.33 -13.22 -1.59
N GLN A 269 -19.02 -12.53 -0.50
CA GLN A 269 -19.98 -11.61 0.14
C GLN A 269 -20.34 -10.43 -0.78
N TYR A 270 -19.38 -9.96 -1.59
CA TYR A 270 -19.62 -8.92 -2.59
C TYR A 270 -20.36 -9.44 -3.83
N ALA A 271 -20.04 -10.64 -4.30
CA ALA A 271 -20.67 -11.24 -5.49
C ALA A 271 -22.15 -11.57 -5.25
N GLN A 272 -22.55 -11.85 -4.00
CA GLN A 272 -23.89 -12.27 -3.59
C GLN A 272 -24.35 -13.54 -4.33
N GLU A 273 -24.98 -13.40 -5.50
CA GLU A 273 -25.57 -14.50 -6.27
C GLU A 273 -25.23 -14.40 -7.77
N GLY A 274 -25.29 -15.54 -8.46
CA GLY A 274 -25.09 -15.64 -9.90
C GLY A 274 -23.71 -16.18 -10.31
N VAL A 275 -23.40 -16.07 -11.60
CA VAL A 275 -22.24 -16.73 -12.22
C VAL A 275 -20.90 -16.25 -11.64
N ALA A 276 -20.79 -14.97 -11.26
CA ALA A 276 -19.61 -14.43 -10.60
C ALA A 276 -19.35 -15.08 -9.23
N ALA A 277 -20.42 -15.32 -8.45
CA ALA A 277 -20.32 -16.04 -7.19
C ALA A 277 -19.93 -17.52 -7.44
N ALA A 278 -20.45 -18.14 -8.50
CA ALA A 278 -20.09 -19.50 -8.87
C ALA A 278 -18.58 -19.65 -9.15
N ASP A 279 -17.96 -18.73 -9.88
CA ASP A 279 -16.52 -18.76 -10.16
C ASP A 279 -15.69 -18.64 -8.87
N LEU A 280 -16.07 -17.74 -7.95
CA LEU A 280 -15.39 -17.59 -6.66
C LEU A 280 -15.53 -18.83 -5.77
N PHE A 281 -16.72 -19.44 -5.70
CA PHE A 281 -16.92 -20.69 -4.97
C PHE A 281 -16.10 -21.84 -5.57
N ARG A 282 -15.97 -21.90 -6.91
CA ARG A 282 -15.13 -22.87 -7.60
C ARG A 282 -13.66 -22.69 -7.23
N ARG A 283 -13.12 -21.47 -7.34
CA ARG A 283 -11.73 -21.13 -6.99
C ARG A 283 -11.42 -21.42 -5.52
N LEU A 284 -12.34 -21.11 -4.61
CA LEU A 284 -12.20 -21.46 -3.19
C LEU A 284 -12.15 -22.99 -2.98
N GLY A 285 -13.03 -23.73 -3.64
CA GLY A 285 -13.04 -25.19 -3.58
C GLY A 285 -11.74 -25.81 -4.12
N GLU A 286 -11.22 -25.26 -5.22
CA GLU A 286 -9.92 -25.64 -5.78
C GLU A 286 -8.76 -25.35 -4.82
N ALA A 287 -8.72 -24.15 -4.23
CA ALA A 287 -7.71 -23.77 -3.24
C ALA A 287 -7.69 -24.73 -2.04
N LEU A 288 -8.88 -25.12 -1.54
CA LEU A 288 -9.01 -26.10 -0.46
C LEU A 288 -8.54 -27.51 -0.87
N LEU A 289 -8.73 -27.92 -2.12
CA LEU A 289 -8.21 -29.19 -2.64
C LEU A 289 -6.68 -29.19 -2.75
N ILE A 290 -6.10 -28.07 -3.17
CA ILE A 290 -4.64 -27.89 -3.23
C ILE A 290 -4.05 -27.96 -1.81
N ASN A 291 -4.70 -27.34 -0.84
CA ASN A 291 -4.31 -27.35 0.57
C ASN A 291 -4.73 -28.64 1.34
N ASP A 292 -4.98 -29.74 0.62
CA ASP A 292 -5.41 -31.05 1.13
C ASP A 292 -6.64 -31.09 2.07
N ARG A 293 -7.45 -30.04 2.08
CA ARG A 293 -8.69 -29.91 2.85
C ARG A 293 -9.91 -30.36 2.03
N ALA A 294 -9.83 -31.57 1.48
CA ALA A 294 -10.87 -32.15 0.63
C ALA A 294 -12.25 -32.26 1.31
N GLY A 295 -12.26 -32.38 2.65
CA GLY A 295 -13.46 -32.31 3.49
C GLY A 295 -14.29 -31.05 3.28
N GLU A 296 -13.61 -29.91 3.30
CA GLU A 296 -14.21 -28.58 3.30
C GLU A 296 -14.50 -28.09 1.89
N ALA A 297 -13.75 -28.55 0.89
CA ALA A 297 -13.94 -28.20 -0.52
C ALA A 297 -15.32 -28.59 -1.07
N VAL A 298 -15.96 -29.64 -0.55
CA VAL A 298 -17.26 -30.14 -1.02
C VAL A 298 -18.36 -29.08 -0.92
N GLY A 299 -18.37 -28.29 0.15
CA GLY A 299 -19.39 -27.25 0.38
C GLY A 299 -19.35 -26.14 -0.68
N PRO A 300 -18.21 -25.44 -0.85
CA PRO A 300 -18.01 -24.45 -1.89
C PRO A 300 -18.27 -24.99 -3.30
N LEU A 301 -17.77 -26.17 -3.66
CA LEU A 301 -17.97 -26.74 -5.01
C LEU A 301 -19.45 -27.01 -5.32
N ARG A 302 -20.22 -27.51 -4.35
CA ARG A 302 -21.68 -27.68 -4.53
C ARG A 302 -22.41 -26.34 -4.67
N ARG A 303 -21.99 -25.33 -3.93
CA ARG A 303 -22.52 -23.97 -4.05
C ARG A 303 -22.21 -23.38 -5.43
N ALA A 304 -21.02 -23.61 -5.97
CA ALA A 304 -20.65 -23.18 -7.31
C ALA A 304 -21.60 -23.74 -8.39
N LEU A 305 -21.94 -25.04 -8.31
CA LEU A 305 -22.93 -25.65 -9.21
C LEU A 305 -24.34 -25.04 -9.04
N ALA A 306 -24.77 -24.83 -7.79
CA ALA A 306 -26.07 -24.24 -7.50
C ALA A 306 -26.23 -22.81 -8.06
N PHE A 307 -25.12 -22.05 -8.15
CA PHE A 307 -25.09 -20.71 -8.73
C PHE A 307 -24.84 -20.69 -10.26
N GLY A 308 -24.90 -21.85 -10.93
CA GLY A 308 -24.82 -21.95 -12.39
C GLY A 308 -23.40 -22.08 -12.95
N GLY A 309 -22.43 -22.49 -12.14
CA GLY A 309 -21.08 -22.80 -12.61
C GLY A 309 -21.06 -24.01 -13.55
N ALA A 310 -20.06 -24.06 -14.43
CA ALA A 310 -19.94 -25.12 -15.44
C ALA A 310 -19.69 -26.49 -14.79
N ALA A 311 -20.57 -27.45 -15.08
CA ALA A 311 -20.44 -28.82 -14.59
C ALA A 311 -19.15 -29.51 -15.05
N SER A 312 -18.66 -29.16 -16.25
CA SER A 312 -17.41 -29.67 -16.80
C SER A 312 -16.18 -29.32 -15.94
N GLU A 313 -16.17 -28.16 -15.29
CA GLU A 313 -15.04 -27.73 -14.45
C GLU A 313 -15.21 -28.20 -12.99
N ILE A 314 -16.44 -28.16 -12.47
CA ILE A 314 -16.69 -28.38 -11.03
C ILE A 314 -16.83 -29.86 -10.68
N MET A 315 -17.45 -30.67 -11.54
CA MET A 315 -17.74 -32.07 -11.25
C MET A 315 -16.47 -32.93 -11.10
N PRO A 316 -15.40 -32.74 -11.90
CA PRO A 316 -14.11 -33.39 -11.65
C PRO A 316 -13.51 -33.04 -10.29
N MET A 317 -13.56 -31.75 -9.89
CA MET A 317 -13.05 -31.30 -8.59
C MET A 317 -13.85 -31.92 -7.44
N LEU A 318 -15.18 -31.99 -7.57
CA LEU A 318 -16.05 -32.59 -6.57
C LEU A 318 -15.81 -34.12 -6.47
N GLY A 319 -15.58 -34.78 -7.60
CA GLY A 319 -15.17 -36.19 -7.66
C GLY A 319 -13.85 -36.44 -6.92
N LYS A 320 -12.83 -35.61 -7.19
CA LYS A 320 -11.53 -35.64 -6.47
C LYS A 320 -11.70 -35.41 -4.97
N ALA A 321 -12.56 -34.47 -4.57
CA ALA A 321 -12.87 -34.21 -3.17
C ALA A 321 -13.46 -35.46 -2.49
N PHE A 322 -14.44 -36.12 -3.12
CA PHE A 322 -15.03 -37.35 -2.59
C PHE A 322 -14.07 -38.53 -2.58
N LEU A 323 -13.19 -38.65 -3.58
CA LEU A 323 -12.15 -39.66 -3.63
C LEU A 323 -11.19 -39.57 -2.45
N ARG A 324 -10.67 -38.38 -2.16
CA ARG A 324 -9.77 -38.17 -1.02
C ARG A 324 -10.44 -38.45 0.33
N ARG A 325 -11.77 -38.39 0.40
CA ARG A 325 -12.55 -38.76 1.59
C ARG A 325 -12.97 -40.24 1.64
N GLY A 326 -12.59 -41.06 0.66
CA GLY A 326 -13.01 -42.46 0.56
C GLY A 326 -14.50 -42.65 0.23
N ARG A 327 -15.18 -41.63 -0.31
CA ARG A 327 -16.60 -41.70 -0.71
C ARG A 327 -16.71 -42.09 -2.19
N HIS A 328 -16.28 -43.30 -2.53
CA HIS A 328 -16.09 -43.76 -3.91
C HIS A 328 -17.37 -43.75 -4.77
N LEU A 329 -18.54 -44.05 -4.21
CA LEU A 329 -19.81 -44.00 -4.96
C LEU A 329 -20.21 -42.57 -5.34
N ALA A 330 -20.04 -41.62 -4.42
CA ALA A 330 -20.31 -40.21 -4.68
C ALA A 330 -19.32 -39.64 -5.71
N ALA A 331 -18.05 -40.03 -5.59
CA ALA A 331 -17.05 -39.67 -6.58
C ALA A 331 -17.39 -40.21 -7.98
N TYR A 332 -17.83 -41.47 -8.08
CA TYR A 332 -18.23 -42.08 -9.34
C TYR A 332 -19.36 -41.31 -10.02
N ALA A 333 -20.41 -40.96 -9.26
CA ALA A 333 -21.53 -40.18 -9.77
C ALA A 333 -21.04 -38.83 -10.32
N CYS A 334 -20.20 -38.12 -9.56
CA CYS A 334 -19.65 -36.84 -10.00
C CYS A 334 -18.82 -36.96 -11.27
N LEU A 335 -17.95 -37.95 -11.38
CA LEU A 335 -17.09 -38.16 -12.55
C LEU A 335 -17.90 -38.58 -13.79
N ARG A 336 -18.97 -39.36 -13.62
CA ARG A 336 -19.88 -39.71 -14.72
C ARG A 336 -20.64 -38.48 -15.23
N ASP A 337 -21.14 -37.66 -14.32
CA ASP A 337 -21.82 -36.42 -14.69
C ASP A 337 -20.83 -35.43 -15.33
N ALA A 338 -19.55 -35.46 -14.95
CA ALA A 338 -18.49 -34.72 -15.64
C ALA A 338 -18.30 -35.19 -17.09
N LEU A 339 -18.28 -36.51 -17.35
CA LEU A 339 -18.26 -37.06 -18.72
C LEU A 339 -19.48 -36.61 -19.52
N ALA A 340 -20.67 -36.66 -18.93
CA ALA A 340 -21.89 -36.20 -19.57
C ALA A 340 -21.85 -34.69 -19.90
N ALA A 341 -21.12 -33.91 -19.10
CA ALA A 341 -20.86 -32.49 -19.34
C ALA A 341 -19.73 -32.22 -20.35
N GLY A 342 -19.14 -33.25 -20.97
CA GLY A 342 -18.14 -33.13 -22.04
C GLY A 342 -16.68 -33.14 -21.57
N VAL A 343 -16.40 -33.50 -20.32
CA VAL A 343 -15.02 -33.70 -19.85
C VAL A 343 -14.40 -34.90 -20.55
N GLY A 344 -13.15 -34.75 -20.99
CA GLY A 344 -12.44 -35.81 -21.70
C GLY A 344 -12.18 -37.01 -20.78
N GLU A 345 -12.47 -38.21 -21.26
CA GLU A 345 -12.29 -39.45 -20.49
C GLU A 345 -10.86 -39.63 -19.97
N ARG A 346 -9.86 -39.16 -20.73
CA ARG A 346 -8.44 -39.18 -20.32
C ARG A 346 -8.16 -38.37 -19.05
N GLU A 347 -8.87 -37.26 -18.83
CA GLU A 347 -8.63 -36.35 -17.70
C GLU A 347 -9.04 -36.98 -16.36
N ILE A 348 -10.08 -37.81 -16.38
CA ILE A 348 -10.64 -38.46 -15.19
C ILE A 348 -10.32 -39.96 -15.12
N ALA A 349 -9.61 -40.52 -16.10
CA ALA A 349 -9.34 -41.96 -16.21
C ALA A 349 -8.58 -42.53 -15.01
N GLU A 350 -7.67 -41.77 -14.41
CA GLU A 350 -6.96 -42.21 -13.20
C GLU A 350 -7.89 -42.30 -11.99
N ASP A 351 -8.72 -41.26 -11.81
CA ASP A 351 -9.70 -41.18 -10.74
C ASP A 351 -10.78 -42.28 -10.88
N MET A 352 -11.25 -42.54 -12.12
CA MET A 352 -12.18 -43.62 -12.42
C MET A 352 -11.57 -45.00 -12.15
N ARG A 353 -10.34 -45.28 -12.59
CA ARG A 353 -9.64 -46.55 -12.29
C ARG A 353 -9.48 -46.80 -10.80
N ARG A 354 -9.19 -45.76 -10.02
CA ARG A 354 -9.14 -45.86 -8.55
C ARG A 354 -10.47 -46.27 -7.95
N ILE A 355 -11.57 -45.71 -8.47
CA ILE A 355 -12.92 -46.07 -8.02
C ILE A 355 -13.27 -47.50 -8.40
N GLU A 356 -13.00 -47.90 -9.64
CA GLU A 356 -13.26 -49.26 -10.15
C GLU A 356 -12.49 -50.32 -9.37
N THR A 357 -11.24 -50.02 -8.98
CA THR A 357 -10.43 -50.93 -8.15
C THR A 357 -11.08 -51.18 -6.79
N VAL A 358 -11.73 -50.16 -6.20
CA VAL A 358 -12.34 -50.25 -4.86
C VAL A 358 -13.76 -50.81 -4.91
N LEU A 359 -14.58 -50.38 -5.87
CA LEU A 359 -15.98 -50.82 -5.99
C LEU A 359 -16.11 -52.17 -6.69
N GLY A 360 -15.15 -52.53 -7.54
CA GLY A 360 -14.98 -53.85 -8.12
C GLY A 360 -16.24 -54.41 -8.80
N PRO A 361 -16.54 -55.71 -8.64
CA PRO A 361 -17.65 -56.39 -9.32
C PRO A 361 -19.04 -55.79 -9.04
N ALA A 362 -19.22 -55.13 -7.89
CA ALA A 362 -20.49 -54.51 -7.51
C ALA A 362 -20.83 -53.34 -8.44
N LEU A 363 -19.83 -52.56 -8.86
CA LEU A 363 -20.01 -51.50 -9.84
C LEU A 363 -20.36 -52.08 -11.22
N THR A 364 -19.63 -53.11 -11.66
CA THR A 364 -19.86 -53.78 -12.95
C THR A 364 -21.28 -54.34 -13.05
N SER A 365 -21.75 -55.03 -12.00
CA SER A 365 -23.10 -55.59 -11.95
C SER A 365 -24.18 -54.50 -12.00
N TRP A 366 -23.96 -53.36 -11.33
CA TRP A 366 -24.89 -52.24 -11.33
C TRP A 366 -24.94 -51.52 -12.69
N VAL A 367 -23.78 -51.26 -13.32
CA VAL A 367 -23.70 -50.67 -14.66
C VAL A 367 -24.39 -51.55 -15.70
N ALA A 368 -24.17 -52.87 -15.65
CA ALA A 368 -24.85 -53.82 -16.53
C ALA A 368 -26.38 -53.77 -16.39
N THR A 369 -26.87 -53.58 -15.15
CA THR A 369 -28.31 -53.44 -14.87
C THR A 369 -28.88 -52.11 -15.40
N GLN A 370 -28.09 -51.03 -15.39
CA GLN A 370 -28.49 -49.74 -15.96
C GLN A 370 -28.47 -49.72 -17.49
N ALA A 371 -27.55 -50.43 -18.15
CA ALA A 371 -27.50 -50.52 -19.61
C ALA A 371 -28.64 -51.34 -20.23
N THR A 372 -29.35 -52.12 -19.41
CA THR A 372 -30.49 -52.96 -19.83
C THR A 372 -31.84 -52.26 -19.59
N ARG A 373 -31.84 -51.06 -18.99
CA ARG A 373 -33.00 -50.17 -18.83
C ARG A 373 -32.88 -49.00 -19.78
#